data_AF-A0A1B1YU99-F1
#
_entry.id   AF-A0A1B1YU99-F1
#
_cell.length_a   1.000
_cell.length_b   1.000
_cell.length_c   1.000
_cell.angle_alpha   90.00
_cell.angle_beta   90.00
_cell.angle_gamma   90.00
#
_symmetry.space_group_name_H-M   'P 1'
#
loop_
_entity.id
_entity.type
_entity.pdbx_description
1 polymer ?
#
loop_
_entity_poly.entity_id
_entity_poly.type
_entity_poly.pdbx_seq_one_letter_code
_entity_poly.pdbx_strand_id
1 'polypeptide(L)'
;MNAPSPNTAPDRFALDHMRRLVADLFAYRPALYWIDFILSAGLGYALALAYLTGSGPVWAQALAFVGAGVLLFRAGTFMHEIVHMNGQVMPGFRLFWNLFYGIPLLMPSLMYRNHLDHHNVNRFGTPQDGEYLPLGSAPTGETIKYLIQVPILPLLAVLRFLVVTPLSYLHPGLRRWVMRRASSYGSNPYYQRQVPADEPLALWALQEWACFAWLAFLTGLFVTGVLPWALLGKVYLLMTFAIGLNWLRNLAAHKYVNTGERMSLQGQLEDSINITGQTWLTALLFPIGLRYHALHHLFPAMPYHSMGEAHRRLMAQLPPDAAYRVTDYPNFFAAVSQLWRGARQSAGNGALMQDWRRLGAPGG
;
A
#
# COMPACT_ATOMS: atom_id res chain seq x y z
N MET A 1 8.10 -57.75 2.93
CA MET A 1 6.89 -56.94 2.78
C MET A 1 7.05 -55.73 3.68
N ASN A 2 7.43 -54.57 3.13
CA ASN A 2 7.57 -53.35 3.91
C ASN A 2 6.18 -52.70 4.02
N ALA A 3 5.77 -52.41 5.25
CA ALA A 3 4.52 -51.74 5.55
C ALA A 3 4.44 -50.37 4.84
N PRO A 4 3.27 -49.97 4.33
CA PRO A 4 3.08 -48.63 3.79
C PRO A 4 3.24 -47.61 4.92
N SER A 5 4.09 -46.60 4.68
CA SER A 5 4.30 -45.45 5.56
C SER A 5 2.98 -44.74 5.90
N PRO A 6 2.85 -44.15 7.10
CA PRO A 6 1.61 -43.56 7.56
C PRO A 6 1.21 -42.40 6.65
N ASN A 7 -0.02 -42.49 6.17
CA ASN A 7 -0.84 -41.52 5.46
C ASN A 7 -0.50 -40.06 5.84
N THR A 8 0.44 -39.43 5.13
CA THR A 8 0.67 -37.99 5.24
C THR A 8 -0.51 -37.29 4.59
N ALA A 9 -1.33 -36.60 5.37
CA ALA A 9 -2.33 -35.70 4.83
C ALA A 9 -1.68 -34.81 3.75
N PRO A 10 -2.36 -34.55 2.62
CA PRO A 10 -1.79 -33.73 1.56
C PRO A 10 -1.34 -32.37 2.12
N ASP A 11 -0.16 -31.92 1.70
CA ASP A 11 0.37 -30.62 2.10
C ASP A 11 -0.60 -29.52 1.68
N ARG A 12 -1.29 -28.94 2.67
CA ARG A 12 -2.27 -27.86 2.48
C ARG A 12 -1.62 -26.60 1.90
N PHE A 13 -0.29 -26.50 1.95
CA PHE A 13 0.51 -25.40 1.44
C PHE A 13 1.50 -25.84 0.35
N ALA A 14 1.00 -26.55 -0.68
CA ALA A 14 1.78 -26.99 -1.83
C ALA A 14 2.21 -25.84 -2.78
N LEU A 15 3.15 -24.98 -2.35
CA LEU A 15 3.61 -23.80 -3.09
C LEU A 15 4.11 -24.09 -4.50
N ASP A 16 4.92 -25.14 -4.67
CA ASP A 16 5.45 -25.51 -5.98
C ASP A 16 4.36 -25.94 -6.95
N HIS A 17 3.32 -26.60 -6.44
CA HIS A 17 2.15 -26.94 -7.23
C HIS A 17 1.42 -25.67 -7.66
N MET A 18 1.12 -24.76 -6.72
CA MET A 18 0.50 -23.47 -7.03
C MET A 18 1.29 -22.68 -8.08
N ARG A 19 2.62 -22.63 -7.96
CA ARG A 19 3.51 -21.93 -8.90
C ARG A 19 3.44 -22.53 -10.31
N ARG A 20 3.38 -23.87 -10.44
CA ARG A 20 3.22 -24.54 -11.75
C ARG A 20 1.88 -24.21 -12.42
N LEU A 21 0.80 -24.10 -11.65
CA LEU A 21 -0.55 -23.82 -12.19
C LEU A 21 -0.69 -22.43 -12.84
N VAL A 22 0.20 -21.50 -12.48
CA VAL A 22 0.14 -20.08 -12.91
C VAL A 22 1.42 -19.62 -13.61
N ALA A 23 2.32 -20.53 -13.97
CA ALA A 23 3.65 -20.20 -14.50
C ALA A 23 3.60 -19.37 -15.78
N ASP A 24 2.59 -19.56 -16.63
CA ASP A 24 2.36 -18.81 -17.88
C ASP A 24 1.80 -17.40 -17.66
N LEU A 25 1.38 -17.07 -16.43
CA LEU A 25 0.69 -15.81 -16.11
C LEU A 25 1.62 -14.68 -15.65
N PHE A 26 2.94 -14.92 -15.60
CA PHE A 26 3.93 -13.90 -15.21
C PHE A 26 4.32 -12.95 -16.35
N ALA A 27 3.79 -13.16 -17.56
CA ALA A 27 4.06 -12.29 -18.70
C ALA A 27 3.36 -10.93 -18.54
N TYR A 28 4.15 -9.85 -18.44
CA TYR A 28 3.62 -8.50 -18.43
C TYR A 28 3.07 -8.10 -19.80
N ARG A 29 1.99 -7.30 -19.80
CA ARG A 29 1.41 -6.68 -20.99
C ARG A 29 1.56 -5.16 -20.85
N PRO A 30 2.68 -4.55 -21.28
CA PRO A 30 2.99 -3.15 -21.01
C PRO A 30 1.87 -2.18 -21.43
N ALA A 31 1.21 -2.42 -22.56
CA ALA A 31 0.11 -1.58 -23.05
C ALA A 31 -1.00 -1.39 -22.01
N LEU A 32 -1.34 -2.44 -21.23
CA LEU A 32 -2.36 -2.34 -20.18
C LEU A 32 -1.95 -1.38 -19.08
N TYR A 33 -0.69 -1.42 -18.64
CA TYR A 33 -0.17 -0.52 -17.61
C TYR A 33 -0.15 0.92 -18.07
N TRP A 34 0.37 1.18 -19.27
CA TRP A 34 0.45 2.52 -19.83
C TRP A 34 -0.94 3.13 -20.05
N ILE A 35 -1.86 2.40 -20.69
CA ILE A 35 -3.22 2.88 -20.95
C ILE A 35 -3.97 3.13 -19.64
N ASP A 36 -3.95 2.18 -18.71
CA ASP A 36 -4.67 2.28 -17.43
C ASP A 36 -4.11 3.44 -16.58
N PHE A 37 -2.79 3.58 -16.48
CA PHE A 37 -2.19 4.70 -15.77
C PHE A 37 -2.50 6.05 -16.42
N ILE A 38 -2.31 6.19 -17.74
CA ILE A 38 -2.55 7.46 -18.45
C ILE A 38 -4.02 7.86 -18.35
N LEU A 39 -4.95 6.93 -18.55
CA LEU A 39 -6.38 7.23 -18.43
C LEU A 39 -6.76 7.56 -16.99
N SER A 40 -6.26 6.81 -16.00
CA SER A 40 -6.56 7.05 -14.59
C SER A 40 -5.99 8.38 -14.11
N ALA A 41 -4.70 8.63 -14.33
CA ALA A 41 -4.05 9.87 -13.91
C ALA A 41 -4.56 11.07 -14.72
N GLY A 42 -4.67 10.95 -16.05
CA GLY A 42 -5.12 12.03 -16.93
C GLY A 42 -6.55 12.48 -16.64
N LEU A 43 -7.50 11.53 -16.55
CA LEU A 43 -8.88 11.86 -16.18
C LEU A 43 -8.98 12.31 -14.71
N GLY A 44 -8.20 11.70 -13.81
CA GLY A 44 -8.09 12.13 -12.42
C GLY A 44 -7.65 13.60 -12.30
N TYR A 45 -6.65 14.03 -13.07
CA TYR A 45 -6.20 15.42 -13.13
C TYR A 45 -7.22 16.35 -13.77
N ALA A 46 -7.90 15.93 -14.84
CA ALA A 46 -8.94 16.72 -15.47
C ALA A 46 -10.11 17.00 -14.49
N LEU A 47 -10.54 15.97 -13.74
CA LEU A 47 -11.57 16.12 -12.71
C LEU A 47 -11.07 16.92 -11.51
N ALA A 48 -9.80 16.73 -11.11
CA ALA A 48 -9.20 17.55 -10.05
C ALA A 48 -9.17 19.03 -10.46
N LEU A 49 -8.78 19.34 -11.69
CA LEU A 49 -8.80 20.71 -12.21
C LEU A 49 -10.23 21.28 -12.17
N ALA A 50 -11.23 20.53 -12.67
CA ALA A 50 -12.63 20.93 -12.63
C ALA A 50 -13.14 21.18 -11.19
N TYR A 51 -12.73 20.37 -10.22
CA TYR A 51 -13.04 20.57 -8.80
C TYR A 51 -12.35 21.80 -8.21
N LEU A 52 -11.06 22.00 -8.54
CA LEU A 52 -10.24 23.07 -7.99
C LEU A 52 -10.67 24.45 -8.51
N THR A 53 -10.93 24.57 -9.82
CA THR A 53 -11.25 25.84 -10.47
C THR A 53 -12.74 26.06 -10.70
N GLY A 54 -13.56 25.02 -10.60
CA GLY A 54 -14.99 25.10 -10.88
C GLY A 54 -15.75 25.95 -9.87
N SER A 55 -16.69 26.75 -10.38
CA SER A 55 -17.69 27.52 -9.62
C SER A 55 -19.12 27.03 -9.86
N GLY A 56 -19.27 25.86 -10.49
CA GLY A 56 -20.57 25.27 -10.85
C GLY A 56 -21.36 24.75 -9.64
N PRO A 57 -22.53 24.14 -9.89
CA PRO A 57 -23.39 23.58 -8.84
C PRO A 57 -22.66 22.61 -7.92
N VAL A 58 -23.06 22.56 -6.65
CA VAL A 58 -22.43 21.72 -5.61
C VAL A 58 -22.34 20.25 -6.03
N TRP A 59 -23.37 19.72 -6.70
CA TRP A 59 -23.38 18.33 -7.16
C TRP A 59 -22.29 18.05 -8.21
N ALA A 60 -22.03 18.99 -9.12
CA ALA A 60 -21.02 18.84 -10.15
C ALA A 60 -19.61 18.88 -9.54
N GLN A 61 -19.39 19.78 -8.57
CA GLN A 61 -18.14 19.83 -7.81
C GLN A 61 -17.93 18.55 -6.98
N ALA A 62 -18.99 18.00 -6.38
CA ALA A 62 -18.91 16.75 -5.63
C ALA A 62 -18.57 15.56 -6.53
N LEU A 63 -19.16 15.46 -7.73
CA LEU A 63 -18.82 14.42 -8.70
C LEU A 63 -17.36 14.55 -9.18
N ALA A 64 -16.91 15.77 -9.47
CA ALA A 64 -15.51 16.02 -9.85
C ALA A 64 -14.55 15.63 -8.71
N PHE A 65 -14.86 15.99 -7.46
CA PHE A 65 -14.09 15.63 -6.28
C PHE A 65 -13.99 14.11 -6.09
N VAL A 66 -15.13 13.41 -6.08
CA VAL A 66 -15.17 11.95 -5.87
C VAL A 66 -14.48 11.23 -7.02
N GLY A 67 -14.77 11.60 -8.26
CA GLY A 67 -14.16 11.00 -9.44
C GLY A 67 -12.65 11.22 -9.49
N ALA A 68 -12.18 12.44 -9.21
CA ALA A 68 -10.75 12.74 -9.10
C ALA A 68 -10.10 11.88 -8.00
N GLY A 69 -10.69 11.81 -6.81
CA GLY A 69 -10.13 11.06 -5.70
C GLY A 69 -10.00 9.56 -5.99
N VAL A 70 -11.02 8.95 -6.58
CA VAL A 70 -11.03 7.53 -6.97
C VAL A 70 -9.98 7.23 -8.04
N LEU A 71 -9.90 8.06 -9.08
CA LEU A 71 -8.97 7.86 -10.20
C LEU A 71 -7.52 8.14 -9.80
N LEU A 72 -7.27 9.15 -8.97
CA LEU A 72 -5.95 9.41 -8.41
C LEU A 72 -5.55 8.28 -7.44
N PHE A 73 -6.46 7.80 -6.58
CA PHE A 73 -6.21 6.62 -5.76
C PHE A 73 -5.81 5.40 -6.62
N ARG A 74 -6.53 5.12 -7.71
CA ARG A 74 -6.17 4.06 -8.66
C ARG A 74 -4.80 4.29 -9.29
N ALA A 75 -4.51 5.49 -9.79
CA ALA A 75 -3.23 5.83 -10.40
C ALA A 75 -2.06 5.71 -9.40
N GLY A 76 -2.28 6.12 -8.14
CA GLY A 76 -1.32 5.99 -7.06
C GLY A 76 -1.03 4.55 -6.66
N THR A 77 -2.03 3.67 -6.80
CA THR A 77 -1.91 2.25 -6.47
C THR A 77 -0.88 1.52 -7.34
N PHE A 78 -0.58 1.99 -8.55
CA PHE A 78 0.50 1.43 -9.39
C PHE A 78 1.86 1.38 -8.68
N MET A 79 2.06 2.16 -7.62
CA MET A 79 3.23 2.05 -6.75
C MET A 79 3.45 0.61 -6.22
N HIS A 80 2.37 -0.16 -5.97
CA HIS A 80 2.44 -1.59 -5.62
C HIS A 80 3.04 -2.46 -6.73
N GLU A 81 2.65 -2.21 -7.97
CA GLU A 81 3.24 -2.94 -9.10
C GLU A 81 4.71 -2.53 -9.26
N ILE A 82 4.98 -1.22 -9.21
CA ILE A 82 6.32 -0.64 -9.45
C ILE A 82 7.37 -1.17 -8.47
N VAL A 83 7.01 -1.42 -7.20
CA VAL A 83 7.98 -1.90 -6.21
C VAL A 83 8.43 -3.35 -6.46
N HIS A 84 7.56 -4.19 -7.02
CA HIS A 84 7.86 -5.60 -7.34
C HIS A 84 8.30 -5.83 -8.78
N MET A 85 8.09 -4.84 -9.64
CA MET A 85 8.36 -4.93 -11.06
C MET A 85 9.86 -5.01 -11.37
N ASN A 86 10.22 -5.96 -12.22
CA ASN A 86 11.55 -5.97 -12.84
C ASN A 86 11.67 -4.79 -13.82
N GLY A 87 12.66 -3.93 -13.60
CA GLY A 87 12.91 -2.74 -14.42
C GLY A 87 13.19 -3.02 -15.90
N GLN A 88 13.56 -4.26 -16.27
CA GLN A 88 13.77 -4.65 -17.67
C GLN A 88 12.47 -4.89 -18.44
N VAL A 89 11.37 -5.24 -17.75
CA VAL A 89 10.12 -5.67 -18.40
C VAL A 89 9.23 -4.49 -18.78
N MET A 90 9.36 -3.36 -18.09
CA MET A 90 8.67 -2.12 -18.45
C MET A 90 9.58 -0.90 -18.34
N PRO A 91 10.55 -0.77 -19.27
CA PRO A 91 11.50 0.34 -19.26
C PRO A 91 10.79 1.70 -19.26
N GLY A 92 11.29 2.62 -18.44
CA GLY A 92 10.77 3.99 -18.37
C GLY A 92 9.47 4.19 -17.59
N PHE A 93 8.64 3.15 -17.36
CA PHE A 93 7.34 3.33 -16.70
C PHE A 93 7.47 3.88 -15.27
N ARG A 94 8.41 3.35 -14.46
CA ARG A 94 8.68 3.89 -13.12
C ARG A 94 9.09 5.36 -13.16
N LEU A 95 9.91 5.76 -14.14
CA LEU A 95 10.32 7.16 -14.29
C LEU A 95 9.12 8.02 -14.66
N PHE A 96 8.35 7.61 -15.68
CA PHE A 96 7.15 8.31 -16.13
C PHE A 96 6.13 8.46 -14.99
N TRP A 97 5.82 7.38 -14.27
CA TRP A 97 4.92 7.41 -13.12
C TRP A 97 5.42 8.38 -12.04
N ASN A 98 6.72 8.40 -11.74
CA ASN A 98 7.27 9.37 -10.77
C ASN A 98 7.16 10.80 -11.26
N LEU A 99 7.45 11.09 -12.53
CA LEU A 99 7.38 12.45 -13.07
C LEU A 99 5.96 12.99 -13.10
N PHE A 100 4.98 12.16 -13.49
CA PHE A 100 3.61 12.59 -13.73
C PHE A 100 2.65 12.33 -12.58
N TYR A 101 3.02 11.51 -11.59
CA TYR A 101 2.18 11.23 -10.42
C TYR A 101 2.98 11.25 -9.12
N GLY A 102 4.05 10.44 -9.01
CA GLY A 102 4.80 10.28 -7.77
C GLY A 102 5.31 11.60 -7.18
N ILE A 103 6.09 12.38 -7.92
CA ILE A 103 6.62 13.67 -7.45
C ILE A 103 5.50 14.71 -7.27
N PRO A 104 4.59 14.93 -8.25
CA PRO A 104 3.54 15.92 -8.09
C PRO A 104 2.60 15.70 -6.89
N LEU A 105 2.36 14.43 -6.51
CA LEU A 105 1.51 14.04 -5.38
C LEU A 105 2.33 13.74 -4.12
N LEU A 106 3.63 14.03 -4.13
CA LEU A 106 4.59 13.74 -3.05
C LEU A 106 4.71 12.26 -2.70
N MET A 107 4.36 11.34 -3.58
CA MET A 107 4.49 9.90 -3.45
C MET A 107 5.60 9.29 -4.34
N PRO A 108 6.89 9.72 -4.22
CA PRO A 108 7.94 9.14 -5.04
C PRO A 108 8.11 7.65 -4.73
N SER A 109 8.29 6.83 -5.77
CA SER A 109 8.15 5.37 -5.68
C SER A 109 9.14 4.71 -4.73
N LEU A 110 10.30 5.31 -4.48
CA LEU A 110 11.28 4.76 -3.52
C LEU A 110 10.74 4.75 -2.09
N MET A 111 9.78 5.61 -1.76
CA MET A 111 9.12 5.59 -0.45
C MET A 111 8.25 4.36 -0.22
N TYR A 112 8.03 3.52 -1.22
CA TYR A 112 7.28 2.28 -1.05
C TYR A 112 8.16 1.03 -0.93
N ARG A 113 9.48 1.19 -0.86
CA ARG A 113 10.41 0.06 -0.69
C ARG A 113 10.21 -0.71 0.62
N ASN A 114 9.58 -0.12 1.63
CA ASN A 114 9.17 -0.85 2.85
C ASN A 114 8.21 -2.00 2.55
N HIS A 115 7.50 -1.98 1.42
CA HIS A 115 6.65 -3.08 1.01
C HIS A 115 7.46 -4.37 0.80
N LEU A 116 8.75 -4.29 0.45
CA LEU A 116 9.61 -5.47 0.38
C LEU A 116 9.82 -6.12 1.76
N ASP A 117 9.82 -5.33 2.83
CA ASP A 117 9.88 -5.84 4.21
C ASP A 117 8.57 -6.50 4.60
N HIS A 118 7.44 -5.97 4.14
CA HIS A 118 6.13 -6.60 4.30
C HIS A 118 6.05 -7.97 3.59
N HIS A 119 6.74 -8.18 2.48
CA HIS A 119 6.81 -9.50 1.83
C HIS A 119 7.85 -10.45 2.46
N ASN A 120 8.71 -9.95 3.35
CA ASN A 120 9.77 -10.76 3.95
C ASN A 120 9.21 -11.57 5.13
N VAL A 121 9.24 -12.90 5.05
CA VAL A 121 8.75 -13.82 6.09
C VAL A 121 9.36 -13.58 7.49
N ASN A 122 10.56 -13.01 7.57
CA ASN A 122 11.21 -12.71 8.86
C ASN A 122 10.73 -11.38 9.48
N ARG A 123 10.02 -10.55 8.71
CA ARG A 123 9.57 -9.21 9.11
C ARG A 123 8.04 -9.09 9.07
N PHE A 124 7.36 -9.79 8.17
CA PHE A 124 5.90 -9.74 8.05
C PHE A 124 5.22 -9.97 9.40
N GLY A 125 4.24 -9.11 9.72
CA GLY A 125 3.47 -9.24 10.95
C GLY A 125 4.25 -8.89 12.23
N THR A 126 5.48 -8.36 12.11
CA THR A 126 6.30 -7.90 13.24
C THR A 126 6.38 -6.38 13.28
N PRO A 127 6.92 -5.76 14.34
CA PRO A 127 7.17 -4.32 14.38
C PRO A 127 8.13 -3.81 13.28
N GLN A 128 8.90 -4.70 12.65
CA GLN A 128 9.75 -4.40 11.49
C GLN A 128 9.01 -4.47 10.15
N ASP A 129 7.68 -4.64 10.17
CA ASP A 129 6.80 -4.49 9.02
C ASP A 129 6.21 -3.06 8.99
N GLY A 130 6.45 -2.33 7.91
CA GLY A 130 5.92 -0.99 7.72
C GLY A 130 4.42 -0.94 7.42
N GLU A 131 3.84 -2.05 6.96
CA GLU A 131 2.45 -2.11 6.47
C GLU A 131 1.52 -2.90 7.39
N TYR A 132 2.07 -3.47 8.46
CA TYR A 132 1.32 -4.26 9.42
C TYR A 132 1.24 -3.61 10.79
N LEU A 133 0.02 -3.51 11.31
CA LEU A 133 -0.29 -3.28 12.72
C LEU A 133 -1.23 -4.39 13.17
N PRO A 134 -1.16 -4.87 14.43
CA PRO A 134 -1.95 -5.99 14.91
C PRO A 134 -3.41 -5.57 15.19
N LEU A 135 -4.07 -4.91 14.23
CA LEU A 135 -5.39 -4.29 14.36
C LEU A 135 -6.48 -5.30 14.72
N GLY A 136 -6.34 -6.57 14.32
CA GLY A 136 -7.26 -7.65 14.66
C GLY A 136 -7.02 -8.23 16.06
N SER A 137 -5.85 -7.98 16.67
CA SER A 137 -5.44 -8.50 17.97
C SER A 137 -5.19 -7.44 19.04
N ALA A 138 -5.33 -6.16 18.69
CA ALA A 138 -5.20 -5.00 19.56
C ALA A 138 -6.57 -4.39 19.90
N PRO A 139 -6.68 -3.60 20.98
CA PRO A 139 -7.92 -2.90 21.31
C PRO A 139 -8.42 -2.04 20.14
N THR A 140 -9.75 -1.93 19.97
CA THR A 140 -10.40 -1.18 18.88
C THR A 140 -9.93 0.28 18.74
N GLY A 141 -9.45 0.89 19.82
CA GLY A 141 -8.84 2.21 19.80
C GLY A 141 -7.63 2.34 18.87
N GLU A 142 -6.90 1.26 18.60
CA GLU A 142 -5.77 1.28 17.65
C GLU A 142 -6.24 1.39 16.20
N THR A 143 -7.34 0.73 15.82
CA THR A 143 -7.98 0.92 14.51
C THR A 143 -8.48 2.35 14.31
N ILE A 144 -8.99 2.98 15.38
CA ILE A 144 -9.39 4.40 15.34
C ILE A 144 -8.15 5.29 15.15
N LYS A 145 -7.07 5.06 15.91
CA LYS A 145 -5.80 5.79 15.75
C LYS A 145 -5.22 5.64 14.35
N TYR A 146 -5.28 4.43 13.78
CA TYR A 146 -4.92 4.16 12.39
C TYR A 146 -5.69 5.09 11.45
N LEU A 147 -7.01 5.17 11.54
CA LEU A 147 -7.81 6.06 10.67
C LEU A 147 -7.55 7.56 10.90
N ILE A 148 -7.27 7.98 12.14
CA ILE A 148 -6.93 9.38 12.47
C ILE A 148 -5.64 9.84 11.76
N GLN A 149 -4.74 8.93 11.37
CA GLN A 149 -3.53 9.31 10.62
C GLN A 149 -3.87 9.90 9.25
N VAL A 150 -4.96 9.48 8.60
CA VAL A 150 -5.32 9.88 7.23
C VAL A 150 -5.26 11.40 6.98
N PRO A 151 -5.96 12.27 7.75
CA PRO A 151 -5.87 13.72 7.57
C PRO A 151 -4.50 14.32 7.90
N ILE A 152 -3.66 13.62 8.68
CA ILE A 152 -2.35 14.12 9.09
C ILE A 152 -1.29 13.88 7.99
N LEU A 153 -1.43 12.81 7.20
CA LEU A 153 -0.43 12.38 6.22
C LEU A 153 -0.11 13.42 5.13
N PRO A 154 -1.07 14.13 4.50
CA PRO A 154 -0.75 15.19 3.54
C PRO A 154 0.15 16.28 4.15
N LEU A 155 -0.13 16.66 5.41
CA LEU A 155 0.64 17.68 6.12
C LEU A 155 2.07 17.19 6.42
N LEU A 156 2.20 15.93 6.85
CA LEU A 156 3.51 15.31 7.08
C LEU A 156 4.32 15.18 5.79
N ALA A 157 3.68 14.88 4.65
CA ALA A 157 4.35 14.81 3.36
C ALA A 157 4.89 16.19 2.96
N VAL A 158 4.08 17.25 3.08
CA VAL A 158 4.53 18.63 2.81
C VAL A 158 5.69 19.03 3.74
N LEU A 159 5.55 18.81 5.06
CA LEU A 159 6.61 19.10 6.02
C LEU A 159 7.90 18.33 5.68
N ARG A 160 7.77 17.04 5.38
CA ARG A 160 8.89 16.17 5.02
C ARG A 160 9.63 16.68 3.79
N PHE A 161 8.91 16.99 2.71
CA PHE A 161 9.55 17.34 1.45
C PHE A 161 9.99 18.81 1.39
N LEU A 162 9.17 19.75 1.86
CA LEU A 162 9.49 21.17 1.78
C LEU A 162 10.51 21.62 2.83
N VAL A 163 10.44 21.08 4.05
CA VAL A 163 11.25 21.57 5.18
C VAL A 163 12.32 20.56 5.56
N VAL A 164 11.94 19.31 5.86
CA VAL A 164 12.88 18.33 6.41
C VAL A 164 13.91 17.88 5.38
N THR A 165 13.55 17.78 4.11
CA THR A 165 14.47 17.37 3.04
C THR A 165 15.73 18.23 2.99
N PRO A 166 15.66 19.56 2.73
CA PRO A 166 16.86 20.39 2.65
C PRO A 166 17.67 20.36 3.95
N LEU A 167 16.99 20.43 5.11
CA LEU A 167 17.67 20.37 6.41
C LEU A 167 18.40 19.04 6.62
N SER A 168 17.86 17.93 6.13
CA SER A 168 18.48 16.61 6.26
C SER A 168 19.80 16.51 5.49
N TYR A 169 19.97 17.26 4.41
CA TYR A 169 21.24 17.31 3.66
C TYR A 169 22.30 18.20 4.33
N LEU A 170 21.90 19.05 5.29
CA LEU A 170 22.81 19.88 6.08
C LEU A 170 23.29 19.20 7.37
N HIS A 171 22.56 18.19 7.87
CA HIS A 171 22.88 17.54 9.14
C HIS A 171 22.86 15.99 9.03
N PRO A 172 24.00 15.30 9.19
CA PRO A 172 24.09 13.85 8.96
C PRO A 172 23.24 13.02 9.93
N GLY A 173 23.04 13.50 11.16
CA GLY A 173 22.13 12.85 12.11
C GLY A 173 20.67 12.90 11.66
N LEU A 174 20.26 14.03 11.06
CA LEU A 174 18.90 14.19 10.54
C LEU A 174 18.73 13.37 9.27
N ARG A 175 19.75 13.30 8.39
CA ARG A 175 19.73 12.41 7.22
C ARG A 175 19.47 10.96 7.60
N ARG A 176 20.21 10.45 8.59
CA ARG A 176 20.03 9.07 9.09
C ARG A 176 18.63 8.86 9.67
N TRP A 177 18.12 9.83 10.42
CA TRP A 177 16.76 9.76 10.96
C TRP A 177 15.71 9.72 9.85
N VAL A 178 15.82 10.61 8.86
CA VAL A 178 14.92 10.66 7.70
C VAL A 178 14.92 9.35 6.94
N MET A 179 16.10 8.81 6.64
CA MET A 179 16.21 7.55 5.88
C MET A 179 15.66 6.34 6.64
N ARG A 180 15.62 6.36 7.97
CA ARG A 180 15.07 5.27 8.79
C ARG A 180 13.58 5.42 9.10
N ARG A 181 13.10 6.65 9.31
CA ARG A 181 11.77 6.94 9.88
C ARG A 181 10.81 7.66 8.94
N ALA A 182 11.35 8.47 8.03
CA ALA A 182 10.56 9.35 7.15
C ALA A 182 10.85 9.07 5.66
N SER A 183 11.11 7.80 5.34
CA SER A 183 11.46 7.32 4.00
C SER A 183 10.51 6.21 3.51
N SER A 184 9.41 5.99 4.22
CA SER A 184 8.49 4.87 3.99
C SER A 184 7.05 5.33 4.10
N TYR A 185 6.22 4.95 3.13
CA TYR A 185 4.77 5.02 3.25
C TYR A 185 4.27 3.74 3.89
N GLY A 186 4.19 3.77 5.22
CA GLY A 186 3.73 2.65 6.05
C GLY A 186 2.56 3.05 6.93
N SER A 187 1.77 2.05 7.33
CA SER A 187 0.71 2.18 8.33
C SER A 187 1.23 2.11 9.76
N ASN A 188 2.35 1.41 9.98
CA ASN A 188 2.96 1.21 11.28
C ASN A 188 3.85 2.42 11.64
N PRO A 189 3.45 3.30 12.59
CA PRO A 189 4.23 4.48 12.95
C PRO A 189 5.51 4.15 13.74
N TYR A 190 5.67 2.91 14.20
CA TYR A 190 6.84 2.44 14.96
C TYR A 190 7.90 1.80 14.07
N TYR A 191 7.56 1.53 12.81
CA TYR A 191 8.46 0.93 11.86
C TYR A 191 9.71 1.79 11.63
N GLN A 192 10.85 1.11 11.50
CA GLN A 192 12.10 1.72 11.11
C GLN A 192 12.68 0.95 9.95
N ARG A 193 12.87 1.63 8.82
CA ARG A 193 13.51 1.02 7.67
C ARG A 193 14.97 0.72 7.97
N GLN A 194 15.35 -0.53 7.77
CA GLN A 194 16.75 -0.90 7.67
C GLN A 194 17.24 -0.49 6.28
N VAL A 195 18.06 0.56 6.21
CA VAL A 195 18.61 1.07 4.96
C VAL A 195 19.71 0.11 4.50
N PRO A 196 19.54 -0.64 3.38
CA PRO A 196 20.56 -1.54 2.87
C PRO A 196 21.82 -0.80 2.42
N ALA A 197 22.96 -1.49 2.38
CA ALA A 197 24.23 -0.90 1.96
C ALA A 197 24.23 -0.49 0.47
N ASP A 198 23.45 -1.19 -0.35
CA ASP A 198 23.28 -0.96 -1.79
C ASP A 198 22.09 -0.02 -2.12
N GLU A 199 21.56 0.69 -1.12
CA GLU A 199 20.47 1.63 -1.34
C GLU A 199 20.88 2.70 -2.39
N PRO A 200 20.05 2.97 -3.41
CA PRO A 200 20.39 3.92 -4.47
C PRO A 200 20.29 5.38 -3.99
N LEU A 201 21.25 5.83 -3.19
CA LEU A 201 21.24 7.13 -2.51
C LEU A 201 21.15 8.33 -3.48
N ALA A 202 21.75 8.22 -4.67
CA ALA A 202 21.65 9.27 -5.69
C ALA A 202 20.22 9.41 -6.23
N LEU A 203 19.50 8.29 -6.44
CA LEU A 203 18.12 8.32 -6.89
C LEU A 203 17.17 8.82 -5.78
N TRP A 204 17.47 8.47 -4.52
CA TRP A 204 16.81 9.07 -3.36
C TRP A 204 16.95 10.59 -3.37
N ALA A 205 18.18 11.10 -3.52
CA ALA A 205 18.43 12.53 -3.58
C ALA A 205 17.68 13.20 -4.72
N LEU A 206 17.69 12.60 -5.92
CA LEU A 206 16.96 13.12 -7.07
C LEU A 206 15.46 13.25 -6.79
N GLN A 207 14.81 12.19 -6.28
CA GLN A 207 13.37 12.20 -6.01
C GLN A 207 13.02 13.19 -4.88
N GLU A 208 13.83 13.24 -3.82
CA GLU A 208 13.63 14.16 -2.69
C GLU A 208 13.76 15.62 -3.11
N TRP A 209 14.81 15.97 -3.85
CA TRP A 209 15.01 17.32 -4.35
C TRP A 209 13.98 17.71 -5.41
N ALA A 210 13.49 16.77 -6.21
CA ALA A 210 12.38 17.02 -7.14
C ALA A 210 11.08 17.35 -6.40
N CYS A 211 10.73 16.61 -5.34
CA CYS A 211 9.58 16.94 -4.48
C CYS A 211 9.75 18.29 -3.77
N PHE A 212 10.96 18.58 -3.26
CA PHE A 212 11.27 19.89 -2.67
C PHE A 212 11.09 21.02 -3.68
N ALA A 213 11.69 20.90 -4.87
CA ALA A 213 11.61 21.91 -5.92
C ALA A 213 10.16 22.13 -6.38
N TRP A 214 9.38 21.06 -6.51
CA TRP A 214 7.96 21.14 -6.81
C TRP A 214 7.17 21.91 -5.74
N LEU A 215 7.38 21.59 -4.46
CA LEU A 215 6.71 22.32 -3.37
C LEU A 215 7.16 23.77 -3.27
N ALA A 216 8.46 24.05 -3.42
CA ALA A 216 8.99 25.41 -3.42
C ALA A 216 8.40 26.25 -4.56
N PHE A 217 8.26 25.65 -5.75
CA PHE A 217 7.59 26.27 -6.89
C PHE A 217 6.12 26.60 -6.56
N LEU A 218 5.35 25.62 -6.05
CA LEU A 218 3.96 25.84 -5.64
C LEU A 218 3.85 26.91 -4.54
N THR A 219 4.72 26.89 -3.54
CA THR A 219 4.79 27.92 -2.49
C THR A 219 5.03 29.30 -3.11
N GLY A 220 5.94 29.41 -4.08
CA GLY A 220 6.16 30.65 -4.83
C GLY A 220 4.89 31.17 -5.51
N LEU A 221 4.11 30.28 -6.15
CA LEU A 221 2.84 30.65 -6.79
C LEU A 221 1.78 31.15 -5.79
N PHE A 222 1.70 30.55 -4.60
CA PHE A 222 0.78 31.03 -3.54
C PHE A 222 1.22 32.37 -2.95
N VAL A 223 2.51 32.51 -2.62
CA VAL A 223 3.06 33.72 -1.99
C VAL A 223 3.01 34.92 -2.94
N THR A 224 3.23 34.71 -4.24
CA THR A 224 3.15 35.77 -5.26
C THR A 224 1.71 36.08 -5.68
N GLY A 225 0.71 35.35 -5.16
CA GLY A 225 -0.70 35.57 -5.47
C GLY A 225 -1.17 35.03 -6.83
N VAL A 226 -0.33 34.29 -7.56
CA VAL A 226 -0.73 33.60 -8.79
C VAL A 226 -1.80 32.54 -8.51
N LEU A 227 -1.67 31.82 -7.39
CA LEU A 227 -2.68 30.87 -6.91
C LEU A 227 -3.38 31.40 -5.65
N PRO A 228 -4.71 31.35 -5.58
CA PRO A 228 -5.43 31.75 -4.38
C PRO A 228 -5.28 30.72 -3.26
N TRP A 229 -5.03 31.19 -2.03
CA TRP A 229 -4.86 30.37 -0.83
C TRP A 229 -6.02 29.39 -0.56
N ALA A 230 -7.25 29.72 -1.01
CA ALA A 230 -8.41 28.84 -0.90
C ALA A 230 -8.21 27.47 -1.59
N LEU A 231 -7.33 27.37 -2.60
CA LEU A 231 -7.03 26.09 -3.25
C LEU A 231 -6.33 25.10 -2.31
N LEU A 232 -5.58 25.56 -1.31
CA LEU A 232 -4.91 24.66 -0.36
C LEU A 232 -5.93 23.77 0.38
N GLY A 233 -7.06 24.34 0.80
CA GLY A 233 -8.12 23.59 1.45
C GLY A 233 -8.71 22.51 0.53
N LYS A 234 -8.98 22.85 -0.73
CA LYS A 234 -9.49 21.90 -1.72
C LYS A 234 -8.49 20.78 -2.04
N VAL A 235 -7.22 21.11 -2.26
CA VAL A 235 -6.15 20.12 -2.50
C VAL A 235 -5.99 19.21 -1.29
N TYR A 236 -5.97 19.78 -0.08
CA TYR A 236 -5.91 19.01 1.16
C TYR A 236 -7.06 18.02 1.29
N LEU A 237 -8.30 18.44 1.02
CA LEU A 237 -9.47 17.55 1.05
C LEU A 237 -9.35 16.42 0.02
N LEU A 238 -8.91 16.72 -1.20
CA LEU A 238 -8.76 15.74 -2.27
C LEU A 238 -7.67 14.70 -1.94
N MET A 239 -6.51 15.15 -1.46
CA MET A 239 -5.43 14.27 -1.02
C MET A 239 -5.87 13.40 0.16
N THR A 240 -6.51 14.00 1.17
CA THR A 240 -7.03 13.28 2.34
C THR A 240 -8.03 12.21 1.93
N PHE A 241 -8.93 12.51 0.99
CA PHE A 241 -9.91 11.55 0.47
C PHE A 241 -9.25 10.40 -0.29
N ALA A 242 -8.34 10.69 -1.23
CA ALA A 242 -7.64 9.65 -1.99
C ALA A 242 -6.78 8.73 -1.10
N ILE A 243 -6.07 9.31 -0.13
CA ILE A 243 -5.33 8.55 0.90
C ILE A 243 -6.31 7.74 1.75
N GLY A 244 -7.44 8.33 2.15
CA GLY A 244 -8.48 7.67 2.93
C GLY A 244 -9.03 6.40 2.25
N LEU A 245 -9.22 6.42 0.92
CA LEU A 245 -9.61 5.23 0.17
C LEU A 245 -8.57 4.09 0.32
N ASN A 246 -7.28 4.43 0.23
CA ASN A 246 -6.21 3.45 0.44
C ASN A 246 -6.14 2.94 1.88
N TRP A 247 -6.34 3.81 2.88
CA TRP A 247 -6.31 3.40 4.29
C TRP A 247 -7.51 2.52 4.64
N LEU A 248 -8.70 2.84 4.11
CA LEU A 248 -9.91 2.06 4.27
C LEU A 248 -9.76 0.67 3.65
N ARG A 249 -9.36 0.55 2.38
CA ARG A 249 -9.19 -0.78 1.75
C ARG A 249 -8.17 -1.63 2.47
N ASN A 250 -7.13 -1.01 3.04
CA ASN A 250 -6.06 -1.71 3.73
C ASN A 250 -6.54 -2.38 5.04
N LEU A 251 -7.65 -1.94 5.64
CA LEU A 251 -8.31 -2.68 6.73
C LEU A 251 -8.78 -4.09 6.34
N ALA A 252 -8.89 -4.36 5.03
CA ALA A 252 -9.28 -5.66 4.49
C ALA A 252 -8.14 -6.33 3.69
N ALA A 253 -6.89 -5.85 3.81
CA ALA A 253 -5.73 -6.48 3.19
C ALA A 253 -5.29 -7.75 3.94
N HIS A 254 -5.42 -7.72 5.26
CA HIS A 254 -4.96 -8.75 6.19
C HIS A 254 -5.98 -8.96 7.32
N LYS A 255 -5.89 -10.09 8.00
CA LYS A 255 -6.66 -10.38 9.22
C LYS A 255 -6.08 -9.62 10.41
N TYR A 256 -4.79 -9.29 10.37
CA TYR A 256 -4.08 -8.51 11.37
C TYR A 256 -4.07 -9.16 12.77
N VAL A 257 -4.04 -10.50 12.82
CA VAL A 257 -4.16 -11.25 14.09
C VAL A 257 -2.80 -11.61 14.72
N ASN A 258 -1.71 -11.55 13.96
CA ASN A 258 -0.37 -11.79 14.50
C ASN A 258 0.04 -10.71 15.53
N THR A 259 0.67 -11.13 16.63
CA THR A 259 1.02 -10.27 17.79
C THR A 259 2.45 -9.77 17.79
N GLY A 260 3.21 -10.01 16.71
CA GLY A 260 4.58 -9.50 16.55
C GLY A 260 5.64 -10.59 16.40
N GLU A 261 5.23 -11.86 16.45
CA GLU A 261 6.10 -13.02 16.24
C GLU A 261 6.34 -13.27 14.75
N ARG A 262 7.42 -14.00 14.44
CA ARG A 262 7.69 -14.40 13.05
C ARG A 262 6.67 -15.42 12.58
N MET A 263 6.19 -15.25 11.35
CA MET A 263 5.24 -16.18 10.73
C MET A 263 5.93 -17.08 9.70
N SER A 264 5.39 -18.27 9.51
CA SER A 264 5.72 -19.10 8.34
C SER A 264 5.15 -18.46 7.07
N LEU A 265 5.65 -18.87 5.90
CA LEU A 265 5.09 -18.41 4.62
C LEU A 265 3.60 -18.78 4.47
N GLN A 266 3.21 -19.97 4.96
CA GLN A 266 1.81 -20.36 5.04
C GLN A 266 1.01 -19.43 5.96
N GLY A 267 1.54 -19.10 7.14
CA GLY A 267 0.89 -18.18 8.07
C GLY A 267 0.70 -16.78 7.48
N GLN A 268 1.71 -16.27 6.77
CA GLN A 268 1.62 -15.01 6.04
C GLN A 268 0.51 -15.05 4.98
N LEU A 269 0.43 -16.14 4.21
CA LEU A 269 -0.65 -16.33 3.23
C LEU A 269 -2.02 -16.36 3.92
N GLU A 270 -2.15 -17.13 5.01
CA GLU A 270 -3.41 -17.31 5.73
C GLU A 270 -3.86 -16.03 6.48
N ASP A 271 -2.95 -15.14 6.87
CA ASP A 271 -3.31 -13.83 7.40
C ASP A 271 -3.75 -12.85 6.28
N SER A 272 -3.24 -13.04 5.07
CA SER A 272 -3.60 -12.22 3.92
C SER A 272 -5.02 -12.52 3.41
N ILE A 273 -5.66 -11.52 2.78
CA ILE A 273 -7.05 -11.60 2.34
C ILE A 273 -7.18 -11.40 0.82
N ASN A 274 -8.02 -12.21 0.17
CA ASN A 274 -8.61 -11.89 -1.12
C ASN A 274 -10.07 -11.45 -0.93
N ILE A 275 -10.51 -10.42 -1.65
CA ILE A 275 -11.90 -10.03 -1.81
C ILE A 275 -12.42 -10.58 -3.14
N THR A 276 -13.28 -11.59 -3.07
CA THR A 276 -13.70 -12.36 -4.25
C THR A 276 -15.07 -11.95 -4.80
N GLY A 277 -15.92 -11.31 -3.98
CA GLY A 277 -17.19 -10.79 -4.46
C GLY A 277 -17.01 -9.66 -5.45
N GLN A 278 -17.73 -9.76 -6.57
CA GLN A 278 -17.63 -8.84 -7.69
C GLN A 278 -18.68 -7.73 -7.57
N THR A 279 -18.44 -6.79 -6.66
CA THR A 279 -19.29 -5.60 -6.49
C THR A 279 -18.63 -4.35 -7.07
N TRP A 280 -19.43 -3.32 -7.37
CA TRP A 280 -18.91 -2.00 -7.77
C TRP A 280 -17.95 -1.44 -6.72
N LEU A 281 -18.21 -1.71 -5.43
CA LEU A 281 -17.35 -1.31 -4.32
C LEU A 281 -16.01 -2.03 -4.35
N THR A 282 -15.98 -3.33 -4.66
CA THR A 282 -14.73 -4.09 -4.81
C THR A 282 -13.87 -3.51 -5.92
N ALA A 283 -14.46 -3.19 -7.07
CA ALA A 283 -13.74 -2.61 -8.21
C ALA A 283 -13.16 -1.23 -7.88
N LEU A 284 -13.86 -0.44 -7.06
CA LEU A 284 -13.45 0.90 -6.64
C LEU A 284 -12.35 0.87 -5.58
N LEU A 285 -12.53 0.09 -4.50
CA LEU A 285 -11.63 0.09 -3.34
C LEU A 285 -10.37 -0.77 -3.54
N PHE A 286 -10.40 -1.73 -4.46
CA PHE A 286 -9.29 -2.66 -4.68
C PHE A 286 -8.81 -2.66 -6.14
N PRO A 287 -8.32 -1.51 -6.64
CA PRO A 287 -7.83 -1.39 -8.01
C PRO A 287 -6.51 -2.15 -8.18
N ILE A 288 -6.08 -2.31 -9.44
CA ILE A 288 -4.75 -2.85 -9.80
C ILE A 288 -4.44 -4.18 -9.09
N GLY A 289 -5.37 -5.15 -9.16
CA GLY A 289 -5.15 -6.50 -8.63
C GLY A 289 -5.22 -6.63 -7.11
N LEU A 290 -5.30 -5.52 -6.35
CA LEU A 290 -5.29 -5.52 -4.89
C LEU A 290 -6.44 -6.31 -4.23
N ARG A 291 -7.49 -6.63 -4.98
CA ARG A 291 -8.56 -7.52 -4.49
C ARG A 291 -8.02 -8.93 -4.22
N TYR A 292 -6.87 -9.30 -4.78
CA TYR A 292 -6.23 -10.58 -4.56
C TYR A 292 -4.95 -10.41 -3.73
N HIS A 293 -5.03 -9.77 -2.56
CA HIS A 293 -3.86 -9.44 -1.76
C HIS A 293 -3.13 -10.69 -1.24
N ALA A 294 -3.86 -11.75 -0.88
CA ALA A 294 -3.23 -13.03 -0.53
C ALA A 294 -2.50 -13.67 -1.71
N LEU A 295 -3.08 -13.59 -2.91
CA LEU A 295 -2.39 -14.04 -4.13
C LEU A 295 -1.13 -13.21 -4.41
N HIS A 296 -1.18 -11.92 -4.15
CA HIS A 296 -0.05 -11.01 -4.26
C HIS A 296 1.09 -11.40 -3.32
N HIS A 297 0.80 -11.78 -2.07
CA HIS A 297 1.81 -12.33 -1.15
C HIS A 297 2.41 -13.65 -1.65
N LEU A 298 1.60 -14.47 -2.34
CA LEU A 298 2.08 -15.74 -2.88
C LEU A 298 2.98 -15.54 -4.12
N PHE A 299 2.62 -14.59 -4.98
CA PHE A 299 3.29 -14.31 -6.26
C PHE A 299 3.43 -12.80 -6.50
N PRO A 300 4.33 -12.10 -5.78
CA PRO A 300 4.43 -10.63 -5.82
C PRO A 300 4.85 -10.07 -7.18
N ALA A 301 5.53 -10.87 -8.00
CA ALA A 301 5.92 -10.51 -9.37
C ALA A 301 4.81 -10.80 -10.41
N MET A 302 3.65 -11.32 -10.01
CA MET A 302 2.54 -11.58 -10.92
C MET A 302 1.91 -10.25 -11.34
N PRO A 303 1.79 -9.96 -12.64
CA PRO A 303 1.21 -8.70 -13.08
C PRO A 303 -0.28 -8.62 -12.73
N TYR A 304 -0.75 -7.45 -12.28
CA TYR A 304 -2.12 -7.29 -11.76
C TYR A 304 -3.22 -7.77 -12.71
N HIS A 305 -3.04 -7.61 -14.02
CA HIS A 305 -4.02 -8.00 -15.04
C HIS A 305 -4.22 -9.53 -15.13
N SER A 306 -3.27 -10.32 -14.61
CA SER A 306 -3.31 -11.78 -14.61
C SER A 306 -3.79 -12.39 -13.29
N MET A 307 -3.85 -11.61 -12.20
CA MET A 307 -4.24 -12.12 -10.86
C MET A 307 -5.65 -12.73 -10.84
N GLY A 308 -6.58 -12.19 -11.63
CA GLY A 308 -7.94 -12.76 -11.72
C GLY A 308 -8.02 -14.13 -12.39
N GLU A 309 -7.20 -14.36 -13.42
CA GLU A 309 -7.07 -15.68 -14.05
C GLU A 309 -6.35 -16.66 -13.12
N ALA A 310 -5.25 -16.23 -12.50
CA ALA A 310 -4.51 -17.02 -11.54
C ALA A 310 -5.38 -17.49 -10.36
N HIS A 311 -6.14 -16.58 -9.75
CA HIS A 311 -7.08 -16.92 -8.69
C HIS A 311 -8.09 -17.99 -9.15
N ARG A 312 -8.71 -17.83 -10.33
CA ARG A 312 -9.65 -18.84 -10.87
C ARG A 312 -8.99 -20.20 -11.08
N ARG A 313 -7.76 -20.25 -11.63
CA ARG A 313 -7.03 -21.51 -11.84
C ARG A 313 -6.68 -22.21 -10.54
N LEU A 314 -6.23 -21.46 -9.53
CA LEU A 314 -5.92 -21.99 -8.21
C LEU A 314 -7.19 -22.53 -7.53
N MET A 315 -8.29 -21.78 -7.56
CA MET A 315 -9.57 -22.21 -6.98
C MET A 315 -10.19 -23.41 -7.71
N ALA A 316 -9.88 -23.63 -8.98
CA ALA A 316 -10.34 -24.80 -9.73
C ALA A 316 -9.51 -26.06 -9.45
N GLN A 317 -8.20 -25.92 -9.22
CA GLN A 317 -7.27 -27.05 -9.24
C GLN A 317 -6.69 -27.43 -7.87
N LEU A 318 -6.78 -26.54 -6.87
CA LEU A 318 -6.34 -26.85 -5.51
C LEU A 318 -7.36 -27.72 -4.76
N PRO A 319 -6.90 -28.59 -3.84
CA PRO A 319 -7.83 -29.40 -3.03
C PRO A 319 -8.68 -28.51 -2.11
N PRO A 320 -9.86 -28.99 -1.65
CA PRO A 320 -10.79 -28.19 -0.84
C PRO A 320 -10.22 -27.64 0.47
N ASP A 321 -9.20 -28.29 1.03
CA ASP A 321 -8.54 -27.95 2.29
C ASP A 321 -7.27 -27.10 2.11
N ALA A 322 -6.91 -26.71 0.88
CA ALA A 322 -5.73 -25.89 0.59
C ALA A 322 -5.75 -24.54 1.34
N ALA A 323 -4.61 -24.13 1.88
CA ALA A 323 -4.44 -22.88 2.64
C ALA A 323 -4.85 -21.63 1.85
N TYR A 324 -4.63 -21.63 0.52
CA TYR A 324 -5.05 -20.52 -0.33
C TYR A 324 -6.56 -20.27 -0.28
N ARG A 325 -7.39 -21.31 -0.14
CA ARG A 325 -8.86 -21.18 -0.15
C ARG A 325 -9.40 -20.45 1.09
N VAL A 326 -8.69 -20.48 2.23
CA VAL A 326 -9.13 -19.82 3.47
C VAL A 326 -8.82 -18.31 3.52
N THR A 327 -8.25 -17.79 2.44
CA THR A 327 -7.92 -16.36 2.28
C THR A 327 -9.07 -15.55 1.68
N ASP A 328 -10.10 -16.22 1.14
CA ASP A 328 -11.17 -15.56 0.41
C ASP A 328 -12.28 -15.01 1.33
N TYR A 329 -12.63 -13.74 1.11
CA TYR A 329 -13.73 -13.04 1.75
C TYR A 329 -14.72 -12.54 0.69
N PRO A 330 -16.03 -12.63 0.97
CA PRO A 330 -17.04 -12.27 -0.02
C PRO A 330 -17.08 -10.77 -0.31
N ASN A 331 -16.70 -9.91 0.63
CA ASN A 331 -16.68 -8.46 0.44
C ASN A 331 -15.86 -7.76 1.53
N PHE A 332 -15.61 -6.47 1.33
CA PHE A 332 -14.94 -5.58 2.28
C PHE A 332 -15.54 -5.65 3.69
N PHE A 333 -16.87 -5.59 3.81
CA PHE A 333 -17.55 -5.54 5.11
C PHE A 333 -17.36 -6.84 5.91
N ALA A 334 -17.31 -8.00 5.25
CA ALA A 334 -17.04 -9.28 5.91
C ALA A 334 -15.62 -9.30 6.52
N ALA A 335 -14.61 -8.85 5.77
CA ALA A 335 -13.23 -8.76 6.25
C ALA A 335 -13.10 -7.78 7.43
N VAL A 336 -13.63 -6.56 7.29
CA VAL A 336 -13.58 -5.54 8.36
C VAL A 336 -14.41 -5.94 9.58
N SER A 337 -15.55 -6.63 9.40
CA SER A 337 -16.34 -7.17 10.51
C SER A 337 -15.56 -8.21 11.31
N GLN A 338 -14.76 -9.05 10.64
CA GLN A 338 -13.88 -9.99 11.33
C GLN A 338 -12.76 -9.26 12.09
N LEU A 339 -12.07 -8.31 11.46
CA LEU A 339 -11.07 -7.46 12.12
C LEU A 339 -11.66 -6.82 13.38
N TRP A 340 -12.84 -6.20 13.26
CA TRP A 340 -13.49 -5.51 14.36
C TRP A 340 -13.93 -6.44 15.49
N ARG A 341 -14.39 -7.66 15.16
CA ARG A 341 -14.70 -8.70 16.16
C ARG A 341 -13.45 -9.11 16.93
N GLY A 342 -12.34 -9.37 16.26
CA GLY A 342 -11.05 -9.66 16.90
C GLY A 342 -10.61 -8.54 17.83
N ALA A 343 -10.61 -7.30 17.32
CA ALA A 343 -10.23 -6.12 18.11
C ALA A 343 -11.09 -5.92 19.38
N ARG A 344 -12.39 -6.24 19.32
CA ARG A 344 -13.29 -6.20 20.49
C ARG A 344 -12.98 -7.29 21.51
N GLN A 345 -12.65 -8.50 21.06
CA GLN A 345 -12.25 -9.60 21.94
C GLN A 345 -10.91 -9.30 22.62
N SER A 346 -10.05 -8.52 21.97
CA SER A 346 -8.75 -8.09 22.49
C SER A 346 -8.76 -6.76 23.26
N ALA A 347 -9.90 -6.29 23.74
CA ALA A 347 -10.00 -4.99 24.44
C ALA A 347 -9.08 -4.89 25.67
N GLY A 348 -8.77 -6.00 26.34
CA GLY A 348 -7.83 -6.06 27.48
C GLY A 348 -6.35 -6.12 27.09
N ASN A 349 -6.01 -6.24 25.80
CA ASN A 349 -4.64 -6.49 25.34
C ASN A 349 -3.82 -5.19 25.20
N GLY A 350 -3.87 -4.32 26.21
CA GLY A 350 -3.14 -3.05 26.21
C GLY A 350 -1.62 -3.21 26.21
N ALA A 351 -1.11 -4.32 26.75
CA ALA A 351 0.32 -4.65 26.80
C ALA A 351 0.91 -4.90 25.40
N LEU A 352 0.15 -5.51 24.48
CA LEU A 352 0.58 -5.81 23.11
C LEU A 352 1.17 -4.57 22.42
N MET A 353 0.47 -3.44 22.47
CA MET A 353 0.94 -2.23 21.81
C MET A 353 2.14 -1.59 22.52
N GLN A 354 2.31 -1.84 23.82
CA GLN A 354 3.52 -1.41 24.54
C GLN A 354 4.73 -2.25 24.11
N ASP A 355 4.55 -3.56 23.95
CA ASP A 355 5.58 -4.47 23.44
C ASP A 355 5.93 -4.17 21.99
N TRP A 356 4.91 -3.96 21.14
CA TRP A 356 5.10 -3.59 19.74
C TRP A 356 5.95 -2.32 19.59
N ARG A 357 5.68 -1.31 20.43
CA ARG A 357 6.47 -0.06 20.48
C ARG A 357 7.91 -0.30 20.92
N ARG A 358 8.11 -1.13 21.96
CA ARG A 358 9.44 -1.45 22.49
C ARG A 358 10.29 -2.18 21.45
N LEU A 359 9.73 -3.21 20.83
CA LEU A 359 10.40 -4.01 19.80
C LEU A 359 10.63 -3.23 18.49
N GLY A 360 9.81 -2.20 18.22
CA GLY A 360 10.03 -1.27 17.12
C GLY A 360 11.08 -0.19 17.40
N ALA A 361 11.52 0.00 18.65
CA ALA A 361 12.52 1.02 19.02
C ALA A 361 13.96 0.55 18.69
N PRO A 362 14.92 1.47 18.43
CA PRO A 362 16.29 1.07 18.14
C PRO A 362 16.96 0.52 19.41
N GLY A 363 17.45 -0.72 19.37
CA GLY A 363 18.24 -1.33 20.46
C GLY A 363 17.54 -2.42 21.27
N GLY A 364 16.41 -2.96 20.78
CA GLY A 364 15.86 -4.24 21.27
C GLY A 364 16.58 -5.45 20.70
#